data_AF-A0AAN9RAU8-F1
#
_entry.id   AF-A0AAN9RAU8-F1
#
_cell.length_a   1.000
_cell.length_b   1.000
_cell.length_c   1.000
_cell.angle_alpha   90.00
_cell.angle_beta   90.00
_cell.angle_gamma   90.00
#
_symmetry.space_group_name_H-M   'P 1'
#
loop_
_entity.id
_entity.type
_entity.pdbx_description
1 polymer ?
#
loop_
_entity_poly.entity_id
_entity_poly.type
_entity_poly.pdbx_seq_one_letter_code
_entity_poly.pdbx_strand_id
1 'polypeptide(L)'
;MASLSILNSESDEENWVIQINQMSSETNHSILKKIPVCIYQVPKSLRSAKPEAFAPQLIAIGPYNHFCPELYPMERFKVLSAKAVLDHFQKHDLKQVVEEFRNTATFIRASYHKYLDLKDETLLYTVAIDALFLLNFYHNYLNDKFSGSFMAGLEDRVQLRGVKLTKDAIIRDILMVENQIPTYSLLKILVHQSSEPAHLVQDYLGSMLLSFCRQHSPLNLTHVPSYSEAVSKHHHVLDLMYHLVVSHAEKSETPIPGQSEGMYKLFDDILYLPVLKLDVNSEVIMRNLVAYEALTKPDFLIFTRYTELMREIVDTVEDVKLLKKAGIIESSSSLSVQETEELFNGMSKSIGPTKTQKLDETIKKVNKYYHDKRKTNFFRVLTEYVYKSWKLFTLLATFVLLAMTAIETFCAAYDCHRYFEPE
;
A
#
# COMPACT_ATOMS: atom_id res chain seq x y z
N MET A 1 19.71 -21.77 -5.39
CA MET A 1 21.15 -21.62 -5.71
C MET A 1 21.73 -20.57 -4.77
N ALA A 2 22.84 -20.88 -4.11
CA ALA A 2 23.53 -19.97 -3.20
C ALA A 2 23.89 -18.68 -3.96
N SER A 3 23.61 -17.51 -3.38
CA SER A 3 24.18 -16.26 -3.89
C SER A 3 25.68 -16.30 -3.62
N LEU A 4 26.46 -16.59 -4.65
CA LEU A 4 27.87 -16.26 -4.66
C LEU A 4 27.96 -14.74 -4.53
N SER A 5 28.37 -14.26 -3.36
CA SER A 5 28.79 -12.87 -3.19
C SER A 5 29.95 -12.63 -4.15
N ILE A 6 29.86 -11.53 -4.90
CA ILE A 6 30.87 -11.15 -5.91
C ILE A 6 32.18 -10.67 -5.25
N LEU A 7 32.24 -10.59 -3.92
CA LEU A 7 33.32 -9.92 -3.20
C LEU A 7 34.05 -10.93 -2.33
N ASN A 8 35.14 -11.45 -2.89
CA ASN A 8 36.17 -12.28 -2.27
C ASN A 8 37.55 -11.68 -2.61
N SER A 9 37.77 -10.39 -2.32
CA SER A 9 39.10 -9.77 -2.49
C SER A 9 39.57 -9.10 -1.20
N GLU A 10 40.86 -9.19 -0.89
CA GLU A 10 41.50 -8.53 0.27
C GLU A 10 41.26 -7.00 0.28
N SER A 11 41.02 -6.40 -0.89
CA SER A 11 40.63 -4.99 -1.05
C SER A 11 39.31 -4.66 -0.36
N ASP A 12 38.36 -5.59 -0.31
CA ASP A 12 37.02 -5.35 0.22
C ASP A 12 37.03 -5.36 1.76
N GLU A 13 37.88 -6.19 2.36
CA GLU A 13 38.10 -6.21 3.81
C GLU A 13 38.77 -4.92 4.30
N GLU A 14 39.78 -4.44 3.59
CA GLU A 14 40.49 -3.20 3.94
C GLU A 14 39.57 -1.97 3.82
N ASN A 15 38.75 -1.92 2.77
CA ASN A 15 37.71 -0.91 2.60
C ASN A 15 36.65 -0.98 3.71
N TRP A 16 36.24 -2.18 4.13
CA TRP A 16 35.31 -2.36 5.23
C TRP A 16 35.90 -1.82 6.55
N VAL A 17 37.16 -2.12 6.85
CA VAL A 17 37.85 -1.62 8.06
C VAL A 17 37.93 -0.08 8.06
N ILE A 18 38.31 0.53 6.93
CA ILE A 18 38.36 2.00 6.79
C ILE A 18 36.98 2.60 7.05
N GLN A 19 35.92 2.01 6.48
CA GLN A 19 34.56 2.50 6.65
C GLN A 19 34.05 2.34 8.09
N ILE A 20 34.29 1.21 8.74
CA ILE A 20 33.89 1.01 10.14
C ILE A 20 34.59 2.00 11.06
N ASN A 21 35.89 2.26 10.86
CA ASN A 21 36.61 3.27 11.62
C ASN A 21 36.06 4.68 11.37
N GLN A 22 35.68 5.00 10.13
CA GLN A 22 35.01 6.27 9.81
C GLN A 22 33.63 6.38 10.47
N MET A 23 32.82 5.32 10.48
CA MET A 23 31.51 5.28 11.15
C MET A 23 31.64 5.35 12.69
N SER A 24 32.71 4.78 13.24
CA SER A 24 33.01 4.79 14.68
C SER A 24 33.64 6.10 15.16
N SER A 25 34.08 6.99 14.26
CA SER A 25 34.53 8.33 14.66
C SER A 25 33.38 9.08 15.34
N GLU A 26 33.66 9.74 16.47
CA GLU A 26 32.62 10.35 17.33
C GLU A 26 31.71 11.33 16.57
N THR A 27 32.29 12.13 15.67
CA THR A 27 31.57 13.06 14.79
C THR A 27 30.56 12.33 13.90
N ASN A 28 30.99 11.29 13.17
CA ASN A 28 30.09 10.54 12.29
C ASN A 28 29.10 9.70 13.09
N HIS A 29 29.51 9.09 14.20
CA HIS A 29 28.63 8.31 15.07
C HIS A 29 27.46 9.15 15.61
N SER A 30 27.73 10.41 15.98
CA SER A 30 26.69 11.35 16.44
C SER A 30 25.70 11.75 15.34
N ILE A 31 26.15 11.83 14.07
CA ILE A 31 25.31 12.17 12.92
C ILE A 31 24.56 10.93 12.41
N LEU A 32 25.20 9.77 12.40
CA LEU A 32 24.61 8.48 12.02
C LEU A 32 23.47 8.08 12.95
N LYS A 33 23.57 8.38 14.25
CA LYS A 33 22.43 8.23 15.19
C LYS A 33 21.20 9.05 14.79
N LYS A 34 21.37 10.12 14.01
CA LYS A 34 20.27 10.98 13.55
C LYS A 34 19.70 10.55 12.20
N ILE A 35 20.37 9.66 11.46
CA ILE A 35 19.91 9.19 10.15
C ILE A 35 19.30 7.80 10.35
N PRO A 36 17.96 7.66 10.26
CA PRO A 36 17.34 6.37 10.41
C PRO A 36 17.60 5.51 9.17
N VAL A 37 17.73 4.21 9.40
CA VAL A 37 17.58 3.22 8.34
C VAL A 37 16.15 3.31 7.80
N CYS A 38 15.99 3.61 6.51
CA CYS A 38 14.68 3.85 5.90
C CYS A 38 14.44 3.03 4.62
N ILE A 39 15.48 2.45 4.01
CA ILE A 39 15.39 1.69 2.76
C ILE A 39 15.75 0.22 3.00
N TYR A 40 14.76 -0.66 2.80
CA TYR A 40 14.80 -2.05 3.22
C TYR A 40 14.76 -3.01 2.03
N GLN A 41 15.30 -4.22 2.21
CA GLN A 41 15.01 -5.36 1.33
C GLN A 41 13.92 -6.20 1.98
N VAL A 42 12.97 -6.61 1.17
CA VAL A 42 11.86 -7.49 1.52
C VAL A 42 12.40 -8.87 1.85
N PRO A 43 12.11 -9.39 3.07
CA PRO A 43 12.45 -10.75 3.45
C PRO A 43 11.88 -11.78 2.47
N LYS A 44 12.60 -12.89 2.27
CA LYS A 44 12.18 -13.96 1.35
C LYS A 44 10.79 -14.51 1.67
N SER A 45 10.41 -14.54 2.95
CA SER A 45 9.07 -14.96 3.40
C SER A 45 7.97 -14.10 2.76
N LEU A 46 8.09 -12.78 2.86
CA LEU A 46 7.14 -11.82 2.30
C LEU A 46 7.18 -11.79 0.77
N ARG A 47 8.39 -11.92 0.19
CA ARG A 47 8.61 -11.92 -1.26
C ARG A 47 8.03 -13.15 -1.96
N SER A 48 8.08 -14.33 -1.31
CA SER A 48 7.78 -15.63 -1.94
C SER A 48 6.40 -15.72 -2.62
N ALA A 49 5.44 -14.95 -2.14
CA ALA A 49 4.07 -14.92 -2.63
C ALA A 49 3.89 -14.21 -3.97
N LYS A 50 4.65 -13.15 -4.21
CA LYS A 50 4.61 -12.33 -5.44
C LYS A 50 5.94 -11.60 -5.66
N PRO A 51 7.01 -12.30 -6.08
CA PRO A 51 8.35 -11.71 -6.20
C PRO A 51 8.40 -10.47 -7.10
N GLU A 52 7.63 -10.48 -8.19
CA GLU A 52 7.51 -9.40 -9.17
C GLU A 52 6.88 -8.11 -8.61
N ALA A 53 6.26 -8.16 -7.43
CA ALA A 53 5.73 -6.97 -6.78
C ALA A 53 6.80 -6.15 -6.04
N PHE A 54 7.98 -6.73 -5.79
CA PHE A 54 9.02 -6.10 -4.95
C PHE A 54 10.34 -5.85 -5.68
N ALA A 55 10.58 -6.56 -6.77
CA ALA A 55 11.75 -6.36 -7.63
C ALA A 55 11.39 -5.47 -8.82
N PRO A 56 12.17 -4.42 -9.12
CA PRO A 56 11.89 -3.53 -10.26
C PRO A 56 11.91 -4.32 -11.58
N GLN A 57 10.95 -4.01 -12.45
CA GLN A 57 10.74 -4.74 -13.70
C GLN A 57 11.31 -4.00 -14.92
N LEU A 58 11.45 -2.68 -14.81
CA LEU A 58 11.87 -1.81 -15.90
C LEU A 58 13.03 -0.92 -15.47
N ILE A 59 12.94 -0.23 -14.34
CA ILE A 59 13.91 0.77 -13.91
C ILE A 59 14.40 0.56 -12.48
N ALA A 60 15.71 0.36 -12.35
CA ALA A 60 16.38 0.36 -11.06
C ALA A 60 16.62 1.80 -10.57
N ILE A 61 16.31 2.04 -9.30
CA ILE A 61 16.52 3.27 -8.55
C ILE A 61 17.23 2.89 -7.26
N GLY A 62 18.42 3.46 -7.09
CA GLY A 62 19.28 3.21 -5.96
C GLY A 62 20.15 1.94 -6.11
N PRO A 63 21.05 1.73 -5.15
CA PRO A 63 22.14 0.77 -5.24
C PRO A 63 21.71 -0.70 -5.10
N TYR A 64 20.53 -1.01 -4.55
CA TYR A 64 20.10 -2.41 -4.41
C TYR A 64 19.88 -3.13 -5.75
N ASN A 65 19.45 -2.41 -6.78
CA ASN A 65 19.09 -2.99 -8.09
C ASN A 65 19.93 -2.45 -9.26
N HIS A 66 20.86 -1.51 -9.00
CA HIS A 66 21.58 -0.77 -10.05
C HIS A 66 22.37 -1.67 -11.01
N PHE A 67 22.97 -2.75 -10.52
CA PHE A 67 23.79 -3.66 -11.32
C PHE A 67 23.02 -4.88 -11.85
N CYS A 68 21.69 -4.81 -11.88
CA CYS A 68 20.84 -5.84 -12.47
C CYS A 68 20.93 -5.79 -14.01
N PRO A 69 21.54 -6.78 -14.69
CA PRO A 69 21.77 -6.72 -16.14
C PRO A 69 20.48 -6.54 -16.96
N GLU A 70 19.37 -7.09 -16.48
CA GLU A 70 18.06 -7.02 -17.12
C GLU A 70 17.52 -5.58 -17.18
N LEU A 71 17.95 -4.71 -16.26
CA LEU A 71 17.49 -3.31 -16.15
C LEU A 71 18.46 -2.31 -16.80
N TYR A 72 19.62 -2.78 -17.26
CA TYR A 72 20.67 -1.94 -17.87
C TYR A 72 20.21 -1.08 -19.06
N PRO A 73 19.25 -1.50 -19.92
CA PRO A 73 18.74 -0.63 -20.98
C PRO A 73 18.20 0.72 -20.48
N MET A 74 17.64 0.77 -19.27
CA MET A 74 17.11 2.00 -18.69
C MET A 74 18.19 2.93 -18.14
N GLU A 75 19.42 2.46 -17.91
CA GLU A 75 20.53 3.31 -17.44
C GLU A 75 20.85 4.42 -18.46
N ARG A 76 20.78 4.11 -19.76
CA ARG A 76 20.97 5.11 -20.82
C ARG A 76 19.93 6.22 -20.73
N PHE A 77 18.68 5.88 -20.45
CA PHE A 77 17.62 6.87 -20.30
C PHE A 77 17.78 7.72 -19.05
N LYS A 78 18.22 7.12 -17.94
CA LYS A 78 18.52 7.87 -16.72
C LYS A 78 19.64 8.88 -16.95
N VAL A 79 20.72 8.49 -17.65
CA VAL A 79 21.81 9.41 -18.02
C VAL A 79 21.32 10.55 -18.93
N LEU A 80 20.45 10.27 -19.90
CA LEU A 80 19.87 11.29 -20.76
C LEU A 80 18.94 12.24 -19.99
N SER A 81 18.14 11.71 -19.06
CA SER A 81 17.30 12.50 -18.16
C SER A 81 18.14 13.38 -17.26
N ALA A 82 19.23 12.84 -16.71
CA ALA A 82 20.19 13.59 -15.93
C ALA A 82 20.80 14.73 -16.73
N LYS A 83 21.23 14.47 -17.97
CA LYS A 83 21.74 15.49 -18.87
C LYS A 83 20.72 16.61 -19.12
N ALA A 84 19.45 16.28 -19.36
CA ALA A 84 18.41 17.28 -19.58
C ALA A 84 18.22 18.22 -18.37
N VAL A 85 18.31 17.69 -17.15
CA VAL A 85 18.28 18.48 -15.92
C VAL A 85 19.51 19.37 -15.78
N LEU A 86 20.70 18.82 -16.03
CA LEU A 86 21.95 19.59 -15.98
C LEU A 86 21.97 20.73 -16.99
N ASP A 87 21.55 20.46 -18.23
CA ASP A 87 21.46 21.45 -19.30
C ASP A 87 20.46 22.58 -18.90
N HIS A 88 19.35 22.26 -18.22
CA HIS A 88 18.39 23.25 -17.69
C HIS A 88 19.03 24.18 -16.64
N PHE A 89 19.85 23.64 -15.74
CA PHE A 89 20.58 24.42 -14.73
C PHE A 89 21.88 25.04 -15.25
N GLN A 90 22.15 24.99 -16.56
CA GLN A 90 23.38 25.49 -17.19
C GLN A 90 24.65 24.87 -16.58
N LYS A 91 24.57 23.61 -16.15
CA LYS A 91 25.70 22.83 -15.64
C LYS A 91 26.14 21.84 -16.70
N HIS A 92 27.45 21.72 -16.91
CA HIS A 92 27.98 20.96 -18.04
C HIS A 92 28.44 19.54 -17.68
N ASP A 93 28.61 19.20 -16.39
CA ASP A 93 29.21 17.91 -16.00
C ASP A 93 28.57 17.29 -14.76
N LEU A 94 28.18 16.02 -14.88
CA LEU A 94 27.71 15.17 -13.79
C LEU A 94 28.76 15.05 -12.68
N LYS A 95 30.05 15.10 -13.02
CA LYS A 95 31.14 15.05 -12.05
C LYS A 95 31.06 16.20 -11.04
N GLN A 96 30.60 17.38 -11.44
CA GLN A 96 30.43 18.51 -10.52
C GLN A 96 29.34 18.21 -9.48
N VAL A 97 28.23 17.63 -9.91
CA VAL A 97 27.17 17.19 -9.00
C VAL A 97 27.66 16.10 -8.05
N VAL A 98 28.42 15.12 -8.54
CA VAL A 98 28.99 14.06 -7.69
C VAL A 98 29.99 14.62 -6.67
N GLU A 99 30.77 15.64 -7.04
CA GLU A 99 31.70 16.31 -6.13
C GLU A 99 31.00 16.94 -4.92
N GLU A 100 29.82 17.53 -5.14
CA GLU A 100 28.99 18.09 -4.07
C GLU A 100 28.47 17.01 -3.09
N PHE A 101 28.42 15.77 -3.57
CA PHE A 101 28.02 14.57 -2.86
C PHE A 101 29.18 13.85 -2.18
N ARG A 102 30.44 14.26 -2.38
CA ARG A 102 31.62 13.51 -1.91
C ARG A 102 31.55 13.12 -0.43
N ASN A 103 31.00 14.02 0.41
CA ASN A 103 30.88 13.80 1.86
C ASN A 103 29.54 13.19 2.30
N THR A 104 28.72 12.65 1.40
CA THR A 104 27.41 12.07 1.72
C THR A 104 27.34 10.56 1.57
N ALA A 105 28.41 9.91 1.08
CA ALA A 105 28.42 8.46 0.87
C ALA A 105 28.04 7.69 2.15
N THR A 106 28.59 8.07 3.30
CA THR A 106 28.27 7.48 4.60
C THR A 106 26.79 7.68 4.98
N PHE A 107 26.22 8.85 4.73
CA PHE A 107 24.81 9.16 5.02
C PHE A 107 23.85 8.41 4.11
N ILE A 108 24.21 8.29 2.83
CA ILE A 108 23.49 7.48 1.87
C ILE A 108 23.51 6.02 2.33
N ARG A 109 24.68 5.45 2.65
CA ARG A 109 24.77 4.06 3.15
C ARG A 109 23.94 3.83 4.41
N ALA A 110 23.96 4.78 5.35
CA ALA A 110 23.18 4.68 6.59
C ALA A 110 21.66 4.61 6.37
N SER A 111 21.18 5.08 5.21
CA SER A 111 19.76 5.00 4.85
C SER A 111 19.32 3.58 4.48
N TYR A 112 20.25 2.68 4.15
CA TYR A 112 19.97 1.31 3.70
C TYR A 112 20.19 0.29 4.83
N HIS A 113 19.25 -0.63 5.04
CA HIS A 113 19.36 -1.63 6.11
C HIS A 113 20.49 -2.65 5.90
N LYS A 114 20.94 -2.84 4.65
CA LYS A 114 22.05 -3.71 4.29
C LYS A 114 23.26 -2.90 3.95
N TYR A 115 24.41 -3.44 4.32
CA TYR A 115 25.69 -2.92 3.90
C TYR A 115 25.77 -2.90 2.37
N LEU A 116 26.12 -1.73 1.84
CA LEU A 116 26.32 -1.51 0.41
C LEU A 116 27.81 -1.65 0.12
N ASP A 117 28.19 -2.81 -0.37
CA ASP A 117 29.56 -3.13 -0.73
C ASP A 117 29.93 -2.53 -2.10
N LEU A 118 29.96 -1.20 -2.12
CA LEU A 118 30.27 -0.36 -3.26
C LEU A 118 31.33 0.65 -2.84
N LYS A 119 32.22 1.02 -3.75
CA LYS A 119 33.11 2.18 -3.55
C LYS A 119 32.28 3.46 -3.46
N ASP A 120 32.77 4.44 -2.70
CA ASP A 120 32.08 5.73 -2.50
C ASP A 120 31.71 6.37 -3.84
N GLU A 121 32.69 6.52 -4.73
CA GLU A 121 32.49 7.07 -6.08
C GLU A 121 31.34 6.36 -6.81
N THR A 122 31.35 5.02 -6.83
CA THR A 122 30.29 4.24 -7.49
C THR A 122 28.92 4.52 -6.89
N LEU A 123 28.82 4.50 -5.55
CA LEU A 123 27.57 4.80 -4.84
C LEU A 123 27.06 6.21 -5.15
N LEU A 124 27.95 7.20 -5.17
CA LEU A 124 27.58 8.59 -5.42
C LEU A 124 27.12 8.80 -6.85
N TYR A 125 27.79 8.22 -7.85
CA TYR A 125 27.34 8.27 -9.24
C TYR A 125 25.98 7.60 -9.43
N THR A 126 25.77 6.42 -8.84
CA THR A 126 24.47 5.72 -8.87
C THR A 126 23.36 6.61 -8.31
N VAL A 127 23.53 7.14 -7.10
CA VAL A 127 22.50 7.97 -6.46
C VAL A 127 22.30 9.31 -7.17
N ALA A 128 23.35 9.94 -7.69
CA ALA A 128 23.24 11.22 -8.40
C ALA A 128 22.47 11.07 -9.71
N ILE A 129 22.77 10.04 -10.52
CA ILE A 129 22.05 9.77 -11.77
C ILE A 129 20.57 9.48 -11.48
N ASP A 130 20.30 8.64 -10.48
CA ASP A 130 18.93 8.24 -10.12
C ASP A 130 18.13 9.41 -9.54
N ALA A 131 18.76 10.26 -8.72
CA ALA A 131 18.14 11.47 -8.20
C ALA A 131 17.82 12.48 -9.31
N LEU A 132 18.75 12.73 -10.24
CA LEU A 132 18.49 13.61 -11.38
C LEU A 132 17.39 13.06 -12.29
N PHE A 133 17.37 11.74 -12.52
CA PHE A 133 16.29 11.08 -13.23
C PHE A 133 14.93 11.30 -12.54
N LEU A 134 14.85 11.07 -11.22
CA LEU A 134 13.62 11.26 -10.45
C LEU A 134 13.17 12.73 -10.44
N LEU A 135 14.09 13.68 -10.34
CA LEU A 135 13.77 15.11 -10.44
C LEU A 135 13.16 15.45 -11.80
N ASN A 136 13.75 14.95 -12.90
CA ASN A 136 13.18 15.12 -14.24
C ASN A 136 11.80 14.46 -14.34
N PHE A 137 11.66 13.24 -13.82
CA PHE A 137 10.42 12.48 -13.82
C PHE A 137 9.31 13.25 -13.10
N TYR A 138 9.52 13.65 -11.84
CA TYR A 138 8.49 14.34 -11.05
C TYR A 138 8.17 15.73 -11.61
N HIS A 139 9.15 16.45 -12.17
CA HIS A 139 8.91 17.72 -12.84
C HIS A 139 7.99 17.57 -14.05
N ASN A 140 8.26 16.60 -14.94
CA ASN A 140 7.42 16.35 -16.11
C ASN A 140 6.04 15.81 -15.71
N TYR A 141 5.98 15.06 -14.61
CA TYR A 141 4.74 14.57 -14.03
C TYR A 141 3.86 15.70 -13.50
N LEU A 142 4.42 16.62 -12.70
CA LEU A 142 3.73 17.78 -12.14
C LEU A 142 3.14 18.69 -13.23
N ASN A 143 3.85 18.85 -14.35
CA ASN A 143 3.43 19.71 -15.45
C ASN A 143 2.54 19.03 -16.50
N ASP A 144 2.06 17.81 -16.23
CA ASP A 144 1.28 16.96 -17.16
C ASP A 144 1.96 16.74 -18.53
N LYS A 145 3.28 16.90 -18.58
CA LYS A 145 4.11 16.67 -19.79
C LYS A 145 4.60 15.24 -19.90
N PHE A 146 4.36 14.43 -18.88
CA PHE A 146 4.85 13.06 -18.77
C PHE A 146 4.35 12.17 -19.92
N SER A 147 3.04 12.13 -20.15
CA SER A 147 2.43 11.27 -21.18
C SER A 147 2.70 11.74 -22.61
N GLY A 148 3.25 12.95 -22.80
CA GLY A 148 3.61 13.51 -24.10
C GLY A 148 5.10 13.40 -24.39
N SER A 149 5.81 14.53 -24.32
CA SER A 149 7.21 14.67 -24.74
C SER A 149 8.18 13.74 -24.00
N PHE A 150 7.92 13.43 -22.72
CA PHE A 150 8.84 12.60 -21.93
C PHE A 150 8.80 11.13 -22.39
N MET A 151 7.61 10.54 -22.49
CA MET A 151 7.46 9.15 -22.94
C MET A 151 7.85 8.96 -24.41
N ALA A 152 7.52 9.90 -25.31
CA ALA A 152 7.97 9.83 -26.70
C ALA A 152 9.50 9.81 -26.82
N GLY A 153 10.18 10.68 -26.05
CA GLY A 153 11.65 10.71 -26.00
C GLY A 153 12.27 9.44 -25.38
N LEU A 154 11.53 8.73 -24.52
CA LEU A 154 11.94 7.45 -23.98
C LEU A 154 11.85 6.33 -25.03
N GLU A 155 10.73 6.22 -25.73
CA GLU A 155 10.48 5.19 -26.75
C GLU A 155 11.48 5.27 -27.92
N ASP A 156 11.80 6.48 -28.38
CA ASP A 156 12.77 6.70 -29.47
C ASP A 156 14.21 6.30 -29.08
N ARG A 157 14.56 6.43 -27.80
CA ARG A 157 15.95 6.32 -27.31
C ARG A 157 16.25 5.01 -26.61
N VAL A 158 15.24 4.34 -26.08
CA VAL A 158 15.33 3.02 -25.45
C VAL A 158 14.69 2.01 -26.37
N GLN A 159 15.51 1.41 -27.24
CA GLN A 159 15.04 0.41 -28.19
C GLN A 159 14.93 -0.98 -27.52
N LEU A 160 13.94 -1.13 -26.63
CA LEU A 160 13.56 -2.44 -26.12
C LEU A 160 12.65 -3.11 -27.16
N ARG A 161 13.23 -3.99 -28.00
CA ARG A 161 12.43 -4.74 -28.98
C ARG A 161 11.33 -5.54 -28.28
N GLY A 162 10.07 -5.24 -28.61
CA GLY A 162 8.90 -6.01 -28.16
C GLY A 162 8.37 -5.67 -26.76
N VAL A 163 9.01 -4.78 -26.00
CA VAL A 163 8.50 -4.33 -24.69
C VAL A 163 7.82 -2.98 -24.86
N LYS A 164 6.52 -2.92 -24.63
CA LYS A 164 5.80 -1.64 -24.57
C LYS A 164 6.20 -0.93 -23.28
N LEU A 165 6.97 0.15 -23.40
CA LEU A 165 7.25 1.05 -22.29
C LEU A 165 5.94 1.70 -21.86
N THR A 166 5.56 1.50 -20.60
CA THR A 166 4.34 2.11 -20.06
C THR A 166 4.71 3.03 -18.91
N LYS A 167 4.02 4.17 -18.85
CA LYS A 167 4.02 5.08 -17.70
C LYS A 167 3.86 4.29 -16.39
N ASP A 168 2.91 3.36 -16.39
CA ASP A 168 2.55 2.51 -15.26
C ASP A 168 3.70 1.61 -14.78
N ALA A 169 4.51 1.04 -15.70
CA ALA A 169 5.67 0.25 -15.30
C ALA A 169 6.70 1.07 -14.52
N ILE A 170 6.98 2.31 -14.95
CA ILE A 170 7.91 3.21 -14.25
C ILE A 170 7.35 3.61 -12.88
N ILE A 171 6.06 3.92 -12.79
CA ILE A 171 5.39 4.31 -11.54
C ILE A 171 5.47 3.17 -10.51
N ARG A 172 5.17 1.93 -10.93
CA ARG A 172 5.24 0.76 -10.05
C ARG A 172 6.64 0.61 -9.46
N ASP A 173 7.66 0.66 -10.31
CA ASP A 173 9.05 0.53 -9.88
C ASP A 173 9.48 1.67 -8.93
N ILE A 174 9.05 2.93 -9.17
CA ILE A 174 9.34 4.07 -8.29
C ILE A 174 8.76 3.89 -6.88
N LEU A 175 7.66 3.14 -6.73
CA LEU A 175 6.98 2.91 -5.45
C LEU A 175 7.34 1.55 -4.82
N MET A 176 8.34 0.84 -5.34
CA MET A 176 8.82 -0.39 -4.73
C MET A 176 9.76 -0.12 -3.55
N VAL A 177 9.60 -0.87 -2.45
CA VAL A 177 10.37 -0.69 -1.21
C VAL A 177 11.88 -0.91 -1.40
N GLU A 178 12.27 -1.80 -2.32
CA GLU A 178 13.69 -2.07 -2.62
C GLU A 178 14.28 -1.09 -3.65
N ASN A 179 13.48 -0.16 -4.16
CA ASN A 179 13.82 0.68 -5.30
C ASN A 179 13.69 2.18 -4.94
N GLN A 180 14.22 2.54 -3.78
CA GLN A 180 14.14 3.88 -3.20
C GLN A 180 15.54 4.50 -3.11
N ILE A 181 15.58 5.83 -3.12
CA ILE A 181 16.73 6.63 -2.67
C ILE A 181 16.25 7.69 -1.66
N PRO A 182 17.13 8.20 -0.78
CA PRO A 182 16.74 9.21 0.19
C PRO A 182 16.26 10.52 -0.46
N THR A 183 15.14 11.07 0.01
CA THR A 183 14.62 12.40 -0.39
C THR A 183 15.68 13.48 -0.22
N TYR A 184 16.51 13.37 0.81
CA TYR A 184 17.64 14.28 1.04
C TYR A 184 18.58 14.37 -0.17
N SER A 185 18.80 13.29 -0.91
CA SER A 185 19.62 13.30 -2.13
C SER A 185 19.00 14.19 -3.20
N LEU A 186 17.69 14.12 -3.41
CA LEU A 186 16.99 14.98 -4.37
C LEU A 186 17.06 16.45 -3.94
N LEU A 187 16.81 16.72 -2.64
CA LEU A 187 16.86 18.07 -2.09
C LEU A 187 18.26 18.69 -2.23
N LYS A 188 19.30 17.91 -1.94
CA LYS A 188 20.69 18.38 -2.01
C LYS A 188 21.07 18.83 -3.42
N ILE A 189 20.70 18.05 -4.44
CA ILE A 189 20.93 18.41 -5.85
C ILE A 189 20.21 19.71 -6.18
N LEU A 190 18.91 19.80 -5.87
CA LEU A 190 18.13 20.99 -6.22
C LEU A 190 18.64 22.25 -5.51
N VAL A 191 18.98 22.16 -4.22
CA VAL A 191 19.49 23.31 -3.45
C VAL A 191 20.81 23.82 -4.01
N HIS A 192 21.66 22.93 -4.50
CA HIS A 192 22.93 23.34 -5.10
C HIS A 192 22.77 23.91 -6.51
N GLN A 193 21.86 23.34 -7.30
CA GLN A 193 21.65 23.75 -8.69
C GLN A 193 20.81 25.02 -8.82
N SER A 194 20.01 25.33 -7.81
CA SER A 194 19.12 26.49 -7.80
C SER A 194 19.77 27.73 -7.20
N SER A 195 19.46 28.90 -7.75
CA SER A 195 19.76 30.20 -7.14
C SER A 195 18.72 30.62 -6.10
N GLU A 196 17.63 29.86 -5.97
CA GLU A 196 16.53 30.16 -5.06
C GLU A 196 16.87 29.85 -3.59
N PRO A 197 16.25 30.57 -2.64
CA PRO A 197 16.33 30.23 -1.22
C PRO A 197 15.95 28.77 -0.92
N ALA A 198 16.68 28.13 -0.01
CA ALA A 198 16.54 26.70 0.30
C ALA A 198 15.09 26.27 0.66
N HIS A 199 14.32 27.14 1.31
CA HIS A 199 12.93 26.85 1.67
C HIS A 199 12.01 26.79 0.43
N LEU A 200 12.21 27.64 -0.59
CA LEU A 200 11.45 27.58 -1.84
C LEU A 200 11.80 26.33 -2.64
N VAL A 201 13.07 25.95 -2.65
CA VAL A 201 13.53 24.71 -3.28
C VAL A 201 12.90 23.48 -2.60
N GLN A 202 12.84 23.50 -1.26
CA GLN A 202 12.20 22.46 -0.49
C GLN A 202 10.69 22.38 -0.78
N ASP A 203 10.00 23.51 -0.82
CA ASP A 203 8.57 23.54 -1.16
C ASP A 203 8.33 23.07 -2.60
N TYR A 204 9.21 23.40 -3.53
CA TYR A 204 9.12 22.91 -4.90
C TYR A 204 9.27 21.39 -4.98
N LEU A 205 10.27 20.81 -4.32
CA LEU A 205 10.40 19.35 -4.21
C LEU A 205 9.17 18.72 -3.53
N GLY A 206 8.67 19.33 -2.46
CA GLY A 206 7.45 18.89 -1.77
C GLY A 206 6.23 18.89 -2.68
N SER A 207 6.08 19.91 -3.52
CA SER A 207 4.98 20.00 -4.50
C SER A 207 5.04 18.88 -5.53
N MET A 208 6.24 18.56 -6.04
CA MET A 208 6.48 17.46 -6.97
C MET A 208 6.12 16.10 -6.35
N LEU A 209 6.62 15.83 -5.14
CA LEU A 209 6.38 14.56 -4.44
C LEU A 209 4.91 14.39 -4.04
N LEU A 210 4.26 15.44 -3.52
CA LEU A 210 2.84 15.39 -3.15
C LEU A 210 1.93 15.24 -4.36
N SER A 211 2.25 15.90 -5.49
CA SER A 211 1.49 15.73 -6.74
C SER A 211 1.53 14.28 -7.21
N PHE A 212 2.72 13.69 -7.25
CA PHE A 212 2.91 12.28 -7.60
C PHE A 212 2.15 11.34 -6.65
N CYS A 213 2.28 11.54 -5.33
CA CYS A 213 1.63 10.67 -4.35
C CYS A 213 0.10 10.80 -4.38
N ARG A 214 -0.45 12.01 -4.53
CA ARG A 214 -1.90 12.23 -4.66
C ARG A 214 -2.48 11.53 -5.88
N GLN A 215 -1.75 11.52 -6.99
CA GLN A 215 -2.25 10.92 -8.21
C GLN A 215 -2.32 9.39 -8.13
N HIS A 216 -1.35 8.76 -7.46
CA HIS A 216 -1.18 7.31 -7.36
C HIS A 216 -1.54 6.67 -6.03
N SER A 217 -2.01 7.46 -5.07
CA SER A 217 -2.51 6.91 -3.81
C SER A 217 -3.67 5.95 -4.10
N PRO A 218 -3.67 4.73 -3.51
CA PRO A 218 -4.78 3.79 -3.65
C PRO A 218 -6.03 4.25 -2.89
N LEU A 219 -5.94 5.34 -2.12
CA LEU A 219 -7.02 5.94 -1.35
C LEU A 219 -7.19 7.42 -1.69
N ASN A 220 -8.42 7.91 -1.52
CA ASN A 220 -8.66 9.34 -1.49
C ASN A 220 -8.05 9.97 -0.24
N LEU A 221 -7.05 10.82 -0.43
CA LEU A 221 -6.35 11.48 0.67
C LEU A 221 -7.22 12.59 1.27
N THR A 222 -7.44 12.55 2.58
CA THR A 222 -8.22 13.55 3.33
C THR A 222 -7.34 14.61 3.96
N HIS A 223 -6.14 14.23 4.38
CA HIS A 223 -5.14 15.13 4.93
C HIS A 223 -3.93 15.17 4.02
N VAL A 224 -3.45 16.37 3.73
CA VAL A 224 -2.21 16.55 2.98
C VAL A 224 -1.33 17.53 3.74
N PRO A 225 -0.08 17.16 4.08
CA PRO A 225 0.84 18.05 4.77
C PRO A 225 1.24 19.23 3.89
N SER A 226 1.91 20.21 4.50
CA SER A 226 2.58 21.27 3.73
C SER A 226 3.69 20.69 2.83
N TYR A 227 4.09 21.44 1.79
CA TYR A 227 5.17 21.02 0.90
C TYR A 227 6.49 20.81 1.66
N SER A 228 6.84 21.74 2.54
CA SER A 228 8.00 21.63 3.43
C SER A 228 7.97 20.37 4.30
N GLU A 229 6.81 20.01 4.89
CA GLU A 229 6.67 18.80 5.69
C GLU A 229 6.78 17.51 4.87
N ALA A 230 6.28 17.51 3.64
CA ALA A 230 6.42 16.36 2.73
C ALA A 230 7.89 15.98 2.51
N VAL A 231 8.80 16.96 2.55
CA VAL A 231 10.25 16.74 2.40
C VAL A 231 10.96 16.52 3.73
N SER A 232 10.64 17.32 4.76
CA SER A 232 11.40 17.33 6.02
C SER A 232 11.05 16.19 6.98
N LYS A 233 9.84 15.61 6.86
CA LYS A 233 9.36 14.54 7.76
C LYS A 233 9.43 13.13 7.14
N HIS A 234 9.80 13.01 5.87
CA HIS A 234 9.75 11.74 5.14
C HIS A 234 11.06 11.47 4.40
N HIS A 235 11.51 10.22 4.46
CA HIS A 235 12.86 9.84 4.05
C HIS A 235 12.97 9.46 2.58
N HIS A 236 11.89 9.04 1.95
CA HIS A 236 11.80 8.71 0.51
C HIS A 236 10.32 8.74 0.07
N VAL A 237 10.05 8.56 -1.23
CA VAL A 237 8.69 8.72 -1.78
C VAL A 237 7.69 7.69 -1.25
N LEU A 238 8.10 6.43 -1.06
CA LEU A 238 7.23 5.41 -0.46
C LEU A 238 6.90 5.69 1.01
N ASP A 239 7.84 6.26 1.78
CA ASP A 239 7.62 6.70 3.17
C ASP A 239 6.56 7.82 3.23
N LEU A 240 6.66 8.80 2.32
CA LEU A 240 5.64 9.85 2.16
C LEU A 240 4.28 9.25 1.80
N MET A 241 4.22 8.35 0.82
CA MET A 241 2.98 7.69 0.41
C MET A 241 2.33 6.94 1.59
N TYR A 242 3.11 6.21 2.38
CA TYR A 242 2.63 5.50 3.57
C TYR A 242 2.00 6.45 4.58
N HIS A 243 2.68 7.54 4.94
CA HIS A 243 2.14 8.51 5.90
C HIS A 243 0.90 9.24 5.38
N LEU A 244 0.81 9.52 4.07
CA LEU A 244 -0.40 10.08 3.46
C LEU A 244 -1.59 9.11 3.56
N VAL A 245 -1.35 7.82 3.35
CA VAL A 245 -2.38 6.77 3.43
C VAL A 245 -2.84 6.53 4.87
N VAL A 246 -1.91 6.52 5.84
CA VAL A 246 -2.20 6.21 7.25
C VAL A 246 -2.71 7.43 8.03
N SER A 247 -2.34 8.66 7.66
CA SER A 247 -2.81 9.89 8.34
C SER A 247 -4.33 10.09 8.32
N HIS A 248 -5.08 9.31 7.54
CA HIS A 248 -6.52 9.09 7.72
C HIS A 248 -6.92 8.66 9.15
N ALA A 249 -6.04 8.01 9.90
CA ALA A 249 -6.32 7.43 11.21
C ALA A 249 -6.04 8.38 12.40
N GLU A 250 -5.19 9.39 12.26
CA GLU A 250 -4.55 10.05 13.42
C GLU A 250 -5.23 11.32 13.93
N LYS A 251 -6.13 11.98 13.18
CA LYS A 251 -6.78 13.23 13.63
C LYS A 251 -8.25 13.36 13.22
N SER A 252 -9.14 12.56 13.82
CA SER A 252 -10.53 13.02 13.98
C SER A 252 -10.69 13.73 15.31
N GLU A 253 -11.00 15.03 15.27
CA GLU A 253 -11.06 15.97 16.40
C GLU A 253 -12.22 15.75 17.40
N THR A 254 -12.68 14.52 17.57
CA THR A 254 -13.48 14.14 18.73
C THR A 254 -12.95 12.84 19.31
N PRO A 255 -12.17 12.88 20.41
CA PRO A 255 -11.82 11.68 21.14
C PRO A 255 -13.08 11.22 21.87
N ILE A 256 -13.88 10.38 21.21
CA ILE A 256 -14.78 9.48 21.94
C ILE A 256 -13.86 8.51 22.69
N PRO A 257 -13.92 8.42 24.03
CA PRO A 257 -13.07 7.52 24.79
C PRO A 257 -13.23 6.08 24.28
N GLY A 258 -12.17 5.53 23.67
CA GLY A 258 -12.10 4.13 23.23
C GLY A 258 -12.18 3.82 21.73
N GLN A 259 -12.15 4.79 20.81
CA GLN A 259 -12.37 4.52 19.36
C GLN A 259 -11.37 5.06 18.33
N SER A 260 -10.28 5.77 18.69
CA SER A 260 -9.51 6.58 17.71
C SER A 260 -8.21 5.98 17.15
N GLU A 261 -8.14 4.68 16.84
CA GLU A 261 -6.91 4.13 16.21
C GLU A 261 -7.27 3.17 15.07
N GLY A 262 -7.23 3.67 13.84
CA GLY A 262 -7.41 2.82 12.66
C GLY A 262 -8.02 3.58 11.49
N MET A 263 -7.77 3.05 10.29
CA MET A 263 -8.31 3.63 9.06
C MET A 263 -9.83 3.46 8.91
N TYR A 264 -10.45 2.57 9.68
CA TYR A 264 -11.88 2.29 9.65
C TYR A 264 -12.54 2.59 11.00
N LYS A 265 -13.84 2.90 10.99
CA LYS A 265 -14.61 3.22 12.20
C LYS A 265 -15.95 2.49 12.19
N LEU A 266 -16.34 1.93 13.33
CA LEU A 266 -17.68 1.36 13.53
C LEU A 266 -18.45 2.28 14.47
N PHE A 267 -19.47 2.97 13.96
CA PHE A 267 -20.32 3.87 14.72
C PHE A 267 -21.78 3.63 14.38
N ASP A 268 -22.61 3.41 15.41
CA ASP A 268 -24.04 3.13 15.28
C ASP A 268 -24.37 2.02 14.25
N ASP A 269 -23.66 0.88 14.38
CA ASP A 269 -23.74 -0.27 13.46
C ASP A 269 -23.39 0.00 11.98
N ILE A 270 -22.82 1.17 11.67
CA ILE A 270 -22.31 1.54 10.35
C ILE A 270 -20.79 1.45 10.34
N LEU A 271 -20.24 0.66 9.41
CA LEU A 271 -18.80 0.56 9.15
C LEU A 271 -18.38 1.61 8.12
N TYR A 272 -17.58 2.58 8.57
CA TYR A 272 -16.96 3.60 7.74
C TYR A 272 -15.58 3.13 7.28
N LEU A 273 -15.37 3.17 5.96
CA LEU A 273 -14.13 2.79 5.30
C LEU A 273 -13.57 3.97 4.50
N PRO A 274 -12.24 4.11 4.37
CA PRO A 274 -11.64 5.03 3.42
C PRO A 274 -12.07 4.72 1.99
N VAL A 275 -12.27 5.76 1.20
CA VAL A 275 -12.62 5.63 -0.22
C VAL A 275 -11.39 5.19 -1.00
N LEU A 276 -11.53 4.12 -1.77
CA LEU A 276 -10.51 3.49 -2.61
C LEU A 276 -10.53 4.05 -4.02
N LYS A 277 -9.36 4.49 -4.49
CA LYS A 277 -9.09 4.92 -5.85
C LYS A 277 -8.14 3.91 -6.49
N LEU A 278 -8.70 2.87 -7.11
CA LEU A 278 -7.92 1.76 -7.64
C LEU A 278 -7.62 1.92 -9.12
N ASP A 279 -6.39 1.59 -9.50
CA ASP A 279 -5.86 1.54 -10.85
C ASP A 279 -4.95 0.33 -11.07
N VAL A 280 -4.41 0.20 -12.28
CA VAL A 280 -3.51 -0.91 -12.67
C VAL A 280 -2.21 -0.99 -11.85
N ASN A 281 -1.86 0.06 -11.09
CA ASN A 281 -0.65 0.09 -10.25
C ASN A 281 -0.96 -0.23 -8.79
N SER A 282 -2.22 -0.16 -8.39
CA SER A 282 -2.67 -0.19 -7.00
C SER A 282 -2.25 -1.46 -6.27
N GLU A 283 -2.32 -2.64 -6.90
CA GLU A 283 -1.89 -3.88 -6.25
C GLU A 283 -0.40 -3.83 -5.82
N VAL A 284 0.48 -3.39 -6.72
CA VAL A 284 1.92 -3.29 -6.43
C VAL A 284 2.18 -2.24 -5.36
N ILE A 285 1.54 -1.07 -5.45
CA ILE A 285 1.69 -0.01 -4.46
C ILE A 285 1.23 -0.50 -3.08
N MET A 286 0.06 -1.10 -2.99
CA MET A 286 -0.49 -1.61 -1.71
C MET A 286 0.41 -2.69 -1.10
N ARG A 287 0.94 -3.63 -1.89
CA ARG A 287 1.90 -4.64 -1.39
C ARG A 287 3.17 -4.01 -0.85
N ASN A 288 3.70 -3.00 -1.52
CA ASN A 288 4.91 -2.30 -1.08
C ASN A 288 4.67 -1.44 0.16
N LEU A 289 3.48 -0.83 0.30
CA LEU A 289 3.08 -0.12 1.51
C LEU A 289 2.95 -1.07 2.72
N VAL A 290 2.32 -2.24 2.53
CA VAL A 290 2.26 -3.28 3.57
C VAL A 290 3.66 -3.77 3.95
N ALA A 291 4.52 -4.03 2.97
CA ALA A 291 5.89 -4.45 3.23
C ALA A 291 6.68 -3.38 3.98
N TYR A 292 6.55 -2.12 3.56
CA TYR A 292 7.17 -0.98 4.20
C TYR A 292 6.73 -0.84 5.66
N GLU A 293 5.43 -0.94 5.93
CA GLU A 293 4.87 -0.89 7.28
C GLU A 293 5.42 -2.02 8.15
N ALA A 294 5.42 -3.26 7.66
CA ALA A 294 5.94 -4.41 8.40
C ALA A 294 7.43 -4.29 8.73
N LEU A 295 8.21 -3.59 7.90
CA LEU A 295 9.65 -3.40 8.08
C LEU A 295 10.00 -2.20 8.97
N THR A 296 9.13 -1.19 9.04
CA THR A 296 9.42 0.09 9.72
C THR A 296 8.59 0.36 10.97
N LYS A 297 7.38 -0.23 11.06
CA LYS A 297 6.38 0.00 12.11
C LYS A 297 5.75 -1.32 12.58
N PRO A 298 6.54 -2.33 13.01
CA PRO A 298 6.01 -3.66 13.34
C PRO A 298 4.94 -3.64 14.44
N ASP A 299 4.98 -2.64 15.33
CA ASP A 299 4.02 -2.52 16.43
C ASP A 299 2.67 -1.92 16.00
N PHE A 300 2.62 -1.22 14.86
CA PHE A 300 1.46 -0.45 14.40
C PHE A 300 1.16 -0.74 12.92
N LEU A 301 0.62 -1.94 12.65
CA LEU A 301 0.30 -2.43 11.30
C LEU A 301 -1.04 -1.90 10.76
N ILE A 302 -1.24 -0.58 10.80
CA ILE A 302 -2.51 0.11 10.50
C ILE A 302 -3.00 -0.19 9.08
N PHE A 303 -2.15 0.02 8.08
CA PHE A 303 -2.48 -0.20 6.67
C PHE A 303 -2.64 -1.70 6.37
N THR A 304 -1.78 -2.54 6.93
CA THR A 304 -1.90 -4.00 6.80
C THR A 304 -3.24 -4.50 7.35
N ARG A 305 -3.67 -4.03 8.54
CA ARG A 305 -4.99 -4.37 9.10
C ARG A 305 -6.12 -3.96 8.15
N TYR A 306 -6.00 -2.79 7.55
CA TYR A 306 -6.99 -2.31 6.57
C TYR A 306 -7.04 -3.20 5.33
N THR A 307 -5.88 -3.59 4.78
CA THR A 307 -5.85 -4.50 3.62
C THR A 307 -6.40 -5.89 3.93
N GLU A 308 -6.17 -6.42 5.13
CA GLU A 308 -6.78 -7.68 5.58
C GLU A 308 -8.30 -7.55 5.69
N LEU A 309 -8.79 -6.48 6.33
CA LEU A 309 -10.23 -6.22 6.42
C LEU A 309 -10.88 -6.13 5.04
N MET A 310 -10.29 -5.38 4.12
CA MET A 310 -10.80 -5.26 2.75
C MET A 310 -10.80 -6.60 2.02
N ARG A 311 -9.79 -7.44 2.24
CA ARG A 311 -9.76 -8.81 1.71
C ARG A 311 -10.89 -9.67 2.28
N GLU A 312 -11.20 -9.57 3.57
CA GLU A 312 -12.32 -10.33 4.17
C GLU A 312 -13.69 -9.81 3.69
N ILE A 313 -13.78 -8.55 3.28
CA ILE A 313 -15.01 -7.96 2.73
C ILE A 313 -15.21 -8.32 1.26
N VAL A 314 -14.12 -8.39 0.48
CA VAL A 314 -14.14 -8.66 -0.96
C VAL A 314 -13.84 -10.13 -1.21
N ASP A 315 -14.87 -10.97 -1.19
CA ASP A 315 -14.74 -12.40 -1.52
C ASP A 315 -15.18 -12.67 -2.97
N THR A 316 -16.25 -11.99 -3.43
CA THR A 316 -16.77 -12.15 -4.80
C THR A 316 -16.92 -10.83 -5.55
N VAL A 317 -17.16 -10.94 -6.86
CA VAL A 317 -17.46 -9.78 -7.73
C VAL A 317 -18.74 -9.05 -7.32
N GLU A 318 -19.67 -9.70 -6.62
CA GLU A 318 -20.87 -9.08 -6.04
C GLU A 318 -20.51 -8.11 -4.91
N ASP A 319 -19.54 -8.46 -4.06
CA ASP A 319 -19.06 -7.59 -2.98
C ASP A 319 -18.45 -6.31 -3.56
N VAL A 320 -17.65 -6.44 -4.62
CA VAL A 320 -17.09 -5.29 -5.34
C VAL A 320 -18.20 -4.39 -5.91
N LYS A 321 -19.25 -4.96 -6.50
CA LYS A 321 -20.40 -4.18 -7.01
C LYS A 321 -21.10 -3.43 -5.88
N LEU A 322 -21.26 -4.06 -4.71
CA LEU A 322 -21.85 -3.41 -3.54
C LEU A 322 -20.97 -2.26 -3.02
N LEU A 323 -19.66 -2.46 -2.92
CA LEU A 323 -18.71 -1.43 -2.49
C LEU A 323 -18.64 -0.25 -3.46
N LYS A 324 -18.71 -0.50 -4.78
CA LYS A 324 -18.82 0.57 -5.80
C LYS A 324 -20.14 1.33 -5.65
N LYS A 325 -21.26 0.63 -5.45
CA LYS A 325 -22.57 1.26 -5.21
C LYS A 325 -22.59 2.10 -3.92
N ALA A 326 -21.88 1.66 -2.89
CA ALA A 326 -21.73 2.38 -1.63
C ALA A 326 -20.73 3.54 -1.69
N GLY A 327 -20.03 3.74 -2.81
CA GLY A 327 -19.01 4.78 -2.98
C GLY A 327 -17.72 4.51 -2.18
N ILE A 328 -17.53 3.31 -1.66
CA ILE A 328 -16.30 2.90 -0.96
C ILE A 328 -15.19 2.62 -1.97
N ILE A 329 -15.53 2.04 -3.12
CA ILE A 329 -14.64 1.95 -4.28
C ILE A 329 -15.13 2.96 -5.31
N GLU A 330 -14.27 3.88 -5.73
CA GLU A 330 -14.65 4.90 -6.70
C GLU A 330 -15.16 4.28 -8.01
N SER A 331 -16.29 4.78 -8.51
CA SER A 331 -16.85 4.38 -9.80
C SER A 331 -15.92 4.72 -10.97
N SER A 332 -15.07 5.73 -10.83
CA SER A 332 -14.03 6.13 -11.78
C SER A 332 -12.76 5.28 -11.73
N SER A 333 -12.70 4.27 -10.85
CA SER A 333 -11.61 3.31 -10.83
C SER A 333 -11.42 2.69 -12.21
N SER A 334 -10.17 2.67 -12.70
CA SER A 334 -9.85 2.09 -14.00
C SER A 334 -9.89 0.56 -14.00
N LEU A 335 -9.91 -0.07 -12.82
CA LEU A 335 -10.05 -1.51 -12.69
C LEU A 335 -11.49 -1.97 -12.90
N SER A 336 -11.63 -3.03 -13.69
CA SER A 336 -12.87 -3.79 -13.79
C SER A 336 -13.26 -4.41 -12.45
N VAL A 337 -14.52 -4.83 -12.34
CA VAL A 337 -15.03 -5.50 -11.14
C VAL A 337 -14.23 -6.77 -10.83
N GLN A 338 -13.84 -7.52 -11.87
CA GLN A 338 -13.06 -8.74 -11.74
C GLN A 338 -11.62 -8.44 -11.31
N GLU A 339 -10.93 -7.49 -11.96
CA GLU A 339 -9.56 -7.11 -11.55
C GLU A 339 -9.50 -6.59 -10.11
N THR A 340 -10.56 -5.91 -9.65
CA THR A 340 -10.65 -5.44 -8.27
C THR A 340 -10.78 -6.59 -7.27
N GLU A 341 -11.58 -7.61 -7.59
CA GLU A 341 -11.70 -8.82 -6.78
C GLU A 341 -10.38 -9.60 -6.75
N GLU A 342 -9.77 -9.83 -7.91
CA GLU A 342 -8.48 -10.50 -8.05
C GLU A 342 -7.36 -9.78 -7.27
N LEU A 343 -7.37 -8.44 -7.24
CA LEU A 343 -6.43 -7.62 -6.47
C LEU A 343 -6.50 -7.97 -4.97
N PHE A 344 -7.70 -7.89 -4.36
CA PHE A 344 -7.85 -8.12 -2.92
C PHE A 344 -7.64 -9.59 -2.55
N ASN A 345 -8.15 -10.52 -3.34
CA ASN A 345 -7.92 -11.95 -3.12
C ASN A 345 -6.45 -12.34 -3.29
N GLY A 346 -5.73 -11.67 -4.20
CA GLY A 346 -4.30 -11.83 -4.38
C GLY A 346 -3.46 -11.37 -3.17
N MET A 347 -3.89 -10.35 -2.42
CA MET A 347 -3.15 -9.78 -1.28
C MET A 347 -2.90 -10.81 -0.16
N SER A 348 -3.81 -11.78 0.01
CA SER A 348 -3.76 -12.82 1.05
C SER A 348 -2.49 -13.68 1.05
N LYS A 349 -1.85 -13.85 -0.11
CA LYS A 349 -0.66 -14.70 -0.24
C LYS A 349 0.59 -14.10 0.40
N SER A 350 0.65 -12.78 0.59
CA SER A 350 1.84 -12.08 1.07
C SER A 350 1.88 -11.85 2.58
N ILE A 351 0.77 -11.96 3.29
CA ILE A 351 0.65 -11.50 4.68
C ILE A 351 0.25 -12.69 5.56
N GLY A 352 1.08 -13.02 6.56
CA GLY A 352 0.67 -13.96 7.60
C GLY A 352 -0.37 -13.31 8.52
N PRO A 353 -1.42 -14.03 8.96
CA PRO A 353 -2.50 -13.45 9.75
C PRO A 353 -1.94 -12.84 11.03
N THR A 354 -2.16 -11.54 11.22
CA THR A 354 -1.65 -10.85 12.41
C THR A 354 -2.77 -10.78 13.44
N LYS A 355 -2.69 -11.66 14.44
CA LYS A 355 -3.69 -11.75 15.50
C LYS A 355 -3.64 -10.47 16.33
N THR A 356 -4.62 -9.59 16.13
CA THR A 356 -4.71 -8.34 16.89
C THR A 356 -6.11 -8.19 17.48
N GLN A 357 -6.15 -7.83 18.76
CA GLN A 357 -7.39 -7.77 19.53
C GLN A 357 -8.44 -6.84 18.89
N LYS A 358 -8.02 -5.71 18.30
CA LYS A 358 -8.94 -4.67 17.78
C LYS A 358 -9.63 -5.05 16.46
N LEU A 359 -8.90 -5.62 15.50
CA LEU A 359 -9.50 -6.11 14.26
C LEU A 359 -10.42 -7.29 14.58
N ASP A 360 -9.99 -8.22 15.45
CA ASP A 360 -10.80 -9.34 15.91
C ASP A 360 -12.09 -8.88 16.61
N GLU A 361 -12.01 -7.84 17.45
CA GLU A 361 -13.18 -7.22 18.08
C GLU A 361 -14.12 -6.57 17.07
N THR A 362 -13.57 -5.87 16.07
CA THR A 362 -14.37 -5.27 14.99
C THR A 362 -15.10 -6.34 14.19
N ILE A 363 -14.39 -7.38 13.76
CA ILE A 363 -14.95 -8.53 13.05
C ILE A 363 -16.05 -9.20 13.90
N LYS A 364 -15.80 -9.42 15.19
CA LYS A 364 -16.80 -9.99 16.12
C LYS A 364 -18.04 -9.10 16.23
N LYS A 365 -17.88 -7.78 16.34
CA LYS A 365 -19.00 -6.83 16.43
C LYS A 365 -19.84 -6.82 15.14
N VAL A 366 -19.19 -6.74 13.98
CA VAL A 366 -19.86 -6.78 12.67
C VAL A 366 -20.62 -8.08 12.47
N ASN A 367 -19.98 -9.23 12.76
CA ASN A 367 -20.62 -10.54 12.66
C ASN A 367 -21.79 -10.70 13.64
N LYS A 368 -21.64 -10.21 14.89
CA LYS A 368 -22.73 -10.21 15.87
C LYS A 368 -23.94 -9.43 15.35
N TYR A 369 -23.75 -8.21 14.84
CA TYR A 369 -24.83 -7.42 14.25
C TYR A 369 -25.51 -8.16 13.09
N TYR A 370 -24.74 -8.74 12.17
CA TYR A 370 -25.29 -9.51 11.06
C TYR A 370 -26.13 -10.69 11.53
N HIS A 371 -25.63 -11.49 12.48
CA HIS A 371 -26.36 -12.62 13.04
C HIS A 371 -27.61 -12.20 13.79
N ASP A 372 -27.54 -11.15 14.61
CA ASP A 372 -28.69 -10.63 15.37
C ASP A 372 -29.76 -10.05 14.44
N LYS A 373 -29.36 -9.30 13.39
CA LYS A 373 -30.28 -8.78 12.37
C LYS A 373 -30.90 -9.90 11.53
N ARG A 374 -30.12 -10.91 11.13
CA ARG A 374 -30.63 -12.08 10.39
C ARG A 374 -31.61 -12.88 11.23
N LYS A 375 -31.31 -13.09 12.52
CA LYS A 375 -32.21 -13.73 13.48
C LYS A 375 -33.51 -12.93 13.61
N THR A 376 -33.42 -11.61 13.80
CA THR A 376 -34.59 -10.72 13.93
C THR A 376 -35.43 -10.69 12.65
N ASN A 377 -34.80 -10.61 11.47
CA ASN A 377 -35.48 -10.68 10.18
C ASN A 377 -36.15 -12.03 9.96
N PHE A 378 -35.50 -13.14 10.32
CA PHE A 378 -36.08 -14.48 10.26
C PHE A 378 -37.32 -14.58 11.15
N PHE A 379 -37.23 -14.12 12.41
CA PHE A 379 -38.38 -14.09 13.31
C PHE A 379 -39.50 -13.19 12.79
N ARG A 380 -39.19 -12.02 12.23
CA ARG A 380 -40.19 -11.14 11.60
C ARG A 380 -40.90 -11.82 10.43
N VAL A 381 -40.15 -12.42 9.51
CA VAL A 381 -40.71 -13.13 8.33
C VAL A 381 -41.55 -14.33 8.77
N LEU A 382 -41.08 -15.11 9.74
CA LEU A 382 -41.84 -16.22 10.31
C LEU A 382 -43.14 -15.74 10.95
N THR A 383 -43.08 -14.64 11.70
CA THR A 383 -44.24 -14.03 12.35
C THR A 383 -45.24 -13.54 11.29
N GLU A 384 -44.81 -12.80 10.27
CA GLU A 384 -45.68 -12.36 9.16
C GLU A 384 -46.30 -13.54 8.40
N TYR A 385 -45.54 -14.61 8.16
CA TYR A 385 -46.04 -15.82 7.51
C TYR A 385 -47.12 -16.50 8.35
N VAL A 386 -46.87 -16.69 9.65
CA VAL A 386 -47.83 -17.28 10.60
C VAL A 386 -49.09 -16.43 10.70
N TYR A 387 -48.98 -15.10 10.79
CA TYR A 387 -50.12 -14.19 10.83
C TYR A 387 -50.92 -14.18 9.53
N LYS A 388 -50.27 -14.20 8.36
CA LYS A 388 -50.97 -14.30 7.07
C LYS A 388 -51.72 -15.62 6.92
N SER A 389 -51.17 -16.70 7.46
CA SER A 389 -51.77 -18.03 7.46
C SER A 389 -52.70 -18.29 8.65
N TRP A 390 -52.93 -17.32 9.55
CA TRP A 390 -53.71 -17.48 10.78
C TRP A 390 -55.12 -18.04 10.53
N LYS A 391 -55.79 -17.59 9.46
CA LYS A 391 -57.11 -18.07 9.07
C LYS A 391 -57.13 -19.56 8.71
N LEU A 392 -56.05 -20.08 8.14
CA LEU A 392 -55.91 -21.48 7.77
C LEU A 392 -55.68 -22.34 9.02
N PHE A 393 -54.87 -21.86 9.96
CA PHE A 393 -54.69 -22.52 11.26
C PHE A 393 -55.98 -22.56 12.08
N THR A 394 -56.77 -21.48 12.09
CA THR A 394 -58.08 -21.49 12.77
C THR A 394 -59.05 -22.47 12.11
N LEU A 395 -59.04 -22.55 10.77
CA LEU A 395 -59.90 -23.50 10.04
C LEU A 395 -59.51 -24.96 10.31
N LEU A 396 -58.20 -25.25 10.34
CA LEU A 396 -57.69 -26.56 10.71
C LEU A 396 -58.09 -26.93 12.15
N ALA A 397 -57.91 -26.01 13.10
CA ALA A 397 -58.28 -26.21 14.49
C ALA A 397 -59.79 -26.48 14.64
N THR A 398 -60.65 -25.76 13.90
CA THR A 398 -62.10 -26.04 13.91
C THR A 398 -62.42 -27.43 13.36
N PHE A 399 -61.72 -27.88 12.31
CA PHE A 399 -61.93 -29.22 11.75
C PHE A 399 -61.52 -30.33 12.73
N VAL A 400 -60.39 -30.13 13.42
CA VAL A 400 -59.92 -31.04 14.47
C VAL A 400 -60.91 -31.09 15.63
N LEU A 401 -61.40 -29.93 16.10
CA LEU A 401 -62.42 -29.88 17.16
C LEU A 401 -63.71 -30.57 16.73
N LEU A 402 -64.18 -30.35 15.49
CA LEU A 402 -65.36 -31.03 14.96
C LEU A 402 -65.15 -32.54 14.90
N ALA A 403 -64.00 -33.01 14.42
CA ALA A 403 -63.66 -34.42 14.39
C ALA A 403 -63.64 -35.03 15.81
N MET A 404 -63.04 -34.34 16.78
CA MET A 404 -63.04 -34.76 18.19
C MET A 404 -64.46 -34.86 18.74
N THR A 405 -65.31 -33.85 18.53
CA THR A 405 -66.71 -33.89 18.99
C THR A 405 -67.52 -34.99 18.29
N ALA A 406 -67.24 -35.28 17.01
CA ALA A 406 -67.88 -36.36 16.28
C ALA A 406 -67.45 -37.73 16.83
N ILE A 407 -66.17 -37.90 17.16
CA ILE A 407 -65.65 -39.09 17.82
C ILE A 407 -66.28 -39.25 19.20
N GLU A 408 -66.32 -38.21 20.03
CA GLU A 408 -66.96 -38.25 21.35
C GLU A 408 -68.45 -38.62 21.26
N THR A 409 -69.19 -38.00 20.33
CA THR A 409 -70.61 -38.28 20.12
C THR A 409 -70.83 -39.72 19.62
N PHE A 410 -69.99 -40.19 18.71
CA PHE A 410 -70.00 -41.58 18.25
C PHE A 410 -69.70 -42.55 19.39
N CYS A 411 -68.67 -42.26 20.19
CA CYS A 411 -68.29 -43.06 21.34
C CYS A 411 -69.37 -43.11 22.42
N ALA A 412 -70.12 -42.02 22.63
CA ALA A 412 -71.25 -41.97 23.56
C ALA A 412 -72.49 -42.71 23.04
N ALA A 413 -72.75 -42.69 21.71
CA ALA A 413 -73.93 -43.33 21.12
C ALA A 413 -73.78 -44.84 20.93
N TYR A 414 -72.56 -45.32 20.68
CA TYR A 414 -72.26 -46.73 20.38
C TYR A 414 -71.46 -47.45 21.49
N ASP A 415 -71.32 -46.81 22.65
CA ASP A 415 -70.64 -47.34 23.85
C ASP A 415 -69.23 -47.87 23.55
N CYS A 416 -68.33 -46.97 23.11
CA CYS A 416 -66.96 -47.30 22.72
C CYS A 416 -66.04 -47.67 23.90
N HIS A 417 -66.58 -47.90 25.11
CA HIS A 417 -65.83 -48.27 26.31
C HIS A 417 -64.96 -49.53 26.14
N ARG A 418 -65.28 -50.39 25.15
CA ARG A 418 -64.53 -51.61 24.84
C ARG A 418 -63.26 -51.44 24.00
N TYR A 419 -63.02 -50.27 23.40
CA TYR A 419 -61.88 -50.05 22.48
C TYR A 419 -60.73 -49.24 23.07
N PHE A 420 -60.88 -48.66 24.27
CA PHE A 420 -59.89 -47.78 24.89
C PHE A 420 -59.52 -48.15 26.34
N GLU A 421 -59.77 -49.38 26.78
CA GLU A 421 -59.12 -49.90 28.00
C GLU A 421 -57.68 -50.31 27.67
N PRO A 422 -56.65 -49.75 28.32
CA PRO A 422 -55.38 -50.45 28.48
C PRO A 422 -55.59 -51.57 29.51
N GLU A 423 -55.01 -52.75 29.25
CA GLU A 423 -55.00 -53.88 30.21
C GLU A 423 -54.62 -53.49 31.64
#